data_AF-A0AAD7WNQ1-F1
#
_entry.id   AF-A0AAD7WNQ1-F1
#
_cell.length_a   1.000
_cell.length_b   1.000
_cell.length_c   1.000
_cell.angle_alpha   90.00
_cell.angle_beta   90.00
_cell.angle_gamma   90.00
#
_symmetry.space_group_name_H-M   'P 1'
#
loop_
_entity.id
_entity.type
_entity.pdbx_description
1 polymer ?
#
loop_
_entity_poly.entity_id
_entity_poly.type
_entity_poly.pdbx_seq_one_letter_code
_entity_poly.pdbx_strand_id
1 'polypeptide(L)'
;MRTDFPHLLGDAACRAGLTMPPLPTHSKFTGVNKAERVLPRAHTTPQFPDFMDFVKSTWAVPAKVVLPATHFSPFTNLEGWSEEYATGTLRAEDGVQAYLAPDSVAWTTRHPLPPKREAEVKLLDKILAGAAQATTPANLAFVRVSLSELTISHTSLGEAEVTEVCHLAGIALHLIEAIGVCTGHTIALATVATRHARLSTTAITKSQKANVLNTPLSTTGLFGSARRQQCFKRREETRQHLQQDMPLPRLAVPSTGRVPTLTVRRRA
;
A
#
# COMPACT_ATOMS: atom_id res chain seq x y z
N MET A 1 24.27 -10.02 -15.72
CA MET A 1 23.52 -9.22 -14.71
C MET A 1 22.18 -9.83 -14.31
N ARG A 2 21.23 -10.15 -15.21
CA ARG A 2 19.93 -10.75 -14.79
C ARG A 2 20.01 -12.21 -14.30
N THR A 3 21.02 -12.97 -14.72
CA THR A 3 21.20 -14.39 -14.37
C THR A 3 21.87 -14.62 -13.01
N ASP A 4 22.70 -13.66 -12.58
CA ASP A 4 23.60 -13.86 -11.44
C ASP A 4 23.02 -13.29 -10.13
N PHE A 5 21.99 -12.44 -10.26
CA PHE A 5 21.29 -11.79 -9.16
C PHE A 5 20.78 -12.76 -8.08
N PRO A 6 20.15 -13.91 -8.40
CA PRO A 6 19.70 -14.86 -7.38
C PRO A 6 20.85 -15.51 -6.60
N HIS A 7 21.99 -15.75 -7.26
CA HIS A 7 23.17 -16.34 -6.64
C HIS A 7 23.87 -15.33 -5.71
N LEU A 8 24.09 -14.10 -6.18
CA LEU A 8 24.68 -13.03 -5.37
C LEU A 8 23.84 -12.71 -4.13
N LEU A 9 22.51 -12.74 -4.28
CA LEU A 9 21.58 -12.54 -3.17
C LEU A 9 21.58 -13.74 -2.21
N GLY A 10 21.72 -14.96 -2.72
CA GLY A 10 21.90 -16.16 -1.92
C GLY A 10 23.16 -16.12 -1.07
N ASP A 11 24.29 -15.74 -1.66
CA ASP A 11 25.56 -15.61 -0.93
C ASP A 11 25.48 -14.51 0.14
N ALA A 12 24.84 -13.38 -0.18
CA ALA A 12 24.60 -12.31 0.78
C ALA A 12 23.68 -12.76 1.93
N ALA A 13 22.61 -13.49 1.64
CA ALA A 13 21.70 -14.05 2.63
C ALA A 13 22.40 -15.06 3.55
N CYS A 14 23.22 -15.95 3.01
CA CYS A 14 24.03 -16.90 3.77
C CYS A 14 25.02 -16.20 4.72
N ARG A 15 25.71 -15.16 4.25
CA ARG A 15 26.58 -14.33 5.10
C ARG A 15 25.83 -13.64 6.24
N ALA A 16 24.56 -13.31 6.02
CA ALA A 16 23.67 -12.73 7.02
C ALA A 16 22.92 -13.78 7.88
N GLY A 17 23.18 -15.08 7.70
CA GLY A 17 22.52 -16.15 8.45
C GLY A 17 21.05 -16.40 8.06
N LEU A 18 20.61 -15.95 6.88
CA LEU A 18 19.25 -16.09 6.40
C LEU A 18 19.09 -17.32 5.49
N THR A 19 18.05 -18.11 5.73
CA THR A 19 17.70 -19.24 4.86
C THR A 19 16.98 -18.76 3.61
N MET A 20 17.58 -19.01 2.45
CA MET A 20 16.93 -18.77 1.16
C MET A 20 15.71 -19.68 1.00
N PRO A 21 14.55 -19.18 0.56
CA PRO A 21 13.46 -20.06 0.16
C PRO A 21 13.94 -20.96 -0.97
N PRO A 22 13.67 -22.27 -0.92
CA PRO A 22 14.18 -23.20 -1.92
C PRO A 22 13.65 -22.78 -3.30
N LEU A 23 14.56 -22.67 -4.28
CA LEU A 23 14.13 -22.56 -5.67
C LEU A 23 13.28 -23.81 -5.99
N PRO A 24 12.05 -23.68 -6.49
CA PRO A 24 11.23 -24.84 -6.80
C PRO A 24 11.94 -25.66 -7.89
N THR A 25 12.52 -26.79 -7.49
CA THR A 25 13.13 -27.76 -8.41
C THR A 25 12.01 -28.52 -9.11
N HIS A 26 12.17 -28.68 -10.42
CA HIS A 26 11.17 -29.23 -11.34
C HIS A 26 10.33 -30.38 -10.77
N SER A 27 9.01 -30.30 -10.97
CA SER A 27 8.13 -31.45 -10.79
C SER A 27 8.46 -32.52 -11.82
N LYS A 28 8.83 -33.72 -11.37
CA LYS A 28 9.02 -34.90 -12.22
C LYS A 28 7.70 -35.47 -12.79
N PHE A 29 6.56 -34.80 -12.54
CA PHE A 29 5.23 -35.32 -12.86
C PHE A 29 4.54 -34.72 -14.09
N THR A 30 5.09 -33.69 -14.75
CA THR A 30 4.44 -33.10 -15.93
C THR A 30 5.05 -33.62 -17.22
N GLY A 31 4.81 -34.91 -17.50
CA GLY A 31 4.60 -35.34 -18.86
C GLY A 31 3.17 -34.94 -19.24
N VAL A 32 3.03 -34.08 -20.24
CA VAL A 32 1.89 -33.93 -21.18
C VAL A 32 1.90 -32.50 -21.70
N ASN A 33 2.03 -32.42 -23.02
CA ASN A 33 1.89 -31.23 -23.84
C ASN A 33 0.55 -30.54 -23.58
N LYS A 34 0.59 -29.37 -22.93
CA LYS A 34 -0.26 -28.24 -23.30
C LYS A 34 0.61 -27.00 -23.24
N ALA A 35 0.66 -26.29 -24.37
CA ALA A 35 1.24 -24.96 -24.47
C ALA A 35 0.39 -23.98 -23.63
N GLU A 36 0.53 -24.04 -22.32
CA GLU A 36 0.23 -22.90 -21.46
C GLU A 36 1.38 -21.91 -21.67
N ARG A 37 1.04 -20.66 -22.01
CA ARG A 37 1.98 -19.54 -21.93
C ARG A 37 2.60 -19.58 -20.55
N VAL A 38 3.85 -20.02 -20.47
CA VAL A 38 4.68 -19.90 -19.28
C VAL A 38 4.87 -18.40 -19.07
N LEU A 39 3.98 -17.79 -18.30
CA LEU A 39 4.27 -16.51 -17.67
C LEU A 39 5.62 -16.70 -16.94
N PRO A 40 6.60 -15.79 -17.12
CA PRO A 40 7.86 -15.87 -16.41
C PRO A 40 7.55 -16.05 -14.93
N ARG A 41 8.00 -17.17 -14.36
CA ARG A 41 7.77 -17.51 -12.95
C ARG A 41 8.27 -16.34 -12.11
N ALA A 42 7.42 -15.82 -11.22
CA ALA A 42 7.82 -14.74 -10.33
C ALA A 42 8.94 -15.25 -9.41
N HIS A 43 10.15 -14.73 -9.60
CA HIS A 43 11.26 -14.98 -8.68
C HIS A 43 10.91 -14.34 -7.34
N THR A 44 10.64 -15.15 -6.31
CA THR A 44 10.48 -14.65 -4.94
C THR A 44 11.85 -14.46 -4.33
N THR A 45 12.24 -13.21 -4.11
CA THR A 45 13.49 -12.88 -3.42
C THR A 45 13.33 -13.00 -1.91
N PRO A 46 14.36 -13.47 -1.18
CA PRO A 46 14.37 -13.42 0.28
C PRO A 46 14.15 -11.99 0.78
N GLN A 47 13.51 -11.88 1.92
CA GLN A 47 13.27 -10.62 2.60
C GLN A 47 14.15 -10.58 3.86
N PHE A 48 14.84 -9.47 4.11
CA PHE A 48 15.59 -9.28 5.35
C PHE A 48 14.60 -9.06 6.50
N PRO A 49 14.43 -10.02 7.44
CA PRO A 49 13.35 -9.97 8.41
C PRO A 49 13.41 -8.75 9.32
N ASP A 50 14.61 -8.41 9.80
CA ASP A 50 14.80 -7.28 10.73
C ASP A 50 14.42 -5.94 10.10
N PHE A 51 14.71 -5.76 8.80
CA PHE A 51 14.28 -4.56 8.08
C PHE A 51 12.76 -4.49 7.98
N MET A 52 12.09 -5.63 7.81
CA MET A 52 10.64 -5.63 7.79
C MET A 52 10.00 -5.43 9.14
N ASP A 53 10.59 -5.97 10.19
CA ASP A 53 10.10 -5.74 11.55
C ASP A 53 10.33 -4.29 11.96
N PHE A 54 11.44 -3.70 11.53
CA PHE A 54 11.67 -2.25 11.57
C PHE A 54 10.58 -1.48 10.81
N VAL A 55 10.27 -1.81 9.55
CA VAL A 55 9.19 -1.14 8.80
C VAL A 55 7.84 -1.30 9.50
N LYS A 56 7.50 -2.50 9.98
CA LYS A 56 6.25 -2.78 10.70
C LYS A 56 6.14 -2.01 12.01
N SER A 57 7.25 -1.69 12.67
CA SER A 57 7.24 -0.89 13.90
C SER A 57 6.54 0.47 13.71
N THR A 58 6.60 1.03 12.49
CA THR A 58 5.93 2.28 12.12
C THR A 58 4.41 2.18 12.04
N TRP A 59 3.85 0.97 12.08
CA TRP A 59 2.41 0.72 11.87
C TRP A 59 1.57 0.76 13.14
N ALA A 60 2.18 1.05 14.30
CA ALA A 60 1.51 0.98 15.60
C ALA A 60 0.35 1.98 15.73
N VAL A 61 0.52 3.22 15.26
CA VAL A 61 -0.50 4.28 15.38
C VAL A 61 -0.67 5.03 14.04
N PRO A 62 -1.31 4.38 13.06
CA PRO A 62 -1.20 4.80 11.66
C PRO A 62 -1.84 6.16 11.36
N ALA A 63 -2.88 6.58 12.10
CA ALA A 63 -3.53 7.87 11.86
C ALA A 63 -2.81 9.06 12.53
N LYS A 64 -1.81 8.79 13.39
CA LYS A 64 -0.96 9.82 14.01
C LYS A 64 0.37 10.03 13.29
N VAL A 65 0.60 9.31 12.20
CA VAL A 65 1.79 9.46 11.36
C VAL A 65 1.90 10.92 10.89
N VAL A 66 3.09 11.47 11.08
CA VAL A 66 3.46 12.80 10.61
C VAL A 66 4.39 12.64 9.41
N LEU A 67 3.99 13.22 8.29
CA LEU A 67 4.82 13.37 7.11
C LEU A 67 4.78 14.84 6.67
N PRO A 68 5.88 15.38 6.11
CA PRO A 68 7.17 14.71 5.90
C PRO A 68 7.90 14.32 7.20
N ALA A 69 8.66 13.24 7.17
CA ALA A 69 9.43 12.71 8.30
C ALA A 69 10.63 13.64 8.59
N THR A 70 10.44 14.59 9.51
CA THR A 70 11.43 15.65 9.81
C THR A 70 12.80 15.13 10.24
N HIS A 71 12.84 14.01 10.97
CA HIS A 71 14.07 13.35 11.42
C HIS A 71 14.94 12.81 10.27
N PHE A 72 14.36 12.56 9.08
CA PHE A 72 15.10 12.16 7.89
C PHE A 72 15.24 13.28 6.84
N SER A 73 14.81 14.51 7.17
CA SER A 73 14.89 15.66 6.27
C SER A 73 16.28 15.86 5.63
N PRO A 74 17.41 15.74 6.35
CA PRO A 74 18.74 15.90 5.74
C PRO A 74 19.04 14.90 4.60
N PHE A 75 18.39 13.74 4.64
CA PHE A 75 18.59 12.66 3.67
C PHE A 75 17.54 12.69 2.54
N THR A 76 16.41 13.36 2.76
CA THR A 76 15.27 13.45 1.84
C THR A 76 15.05 14.85 1.27
N ASN A 77 15.98 15.78 1.45
CA ASN A 77 15.90 17.10 0.83
C ASN A 77 16.80 17.12 -0.41
N LEU A 78 16.21 17.10 -1.60
CA LEU A 78 16.96 17.15 -2.86
C LEU A 78 16.87 18.53 -3.47
N GLU A 79 18.02 19.04 -3.88
CA GLU A 79 18.10 20.21 -4.74
C GLU A 79 17.46 19.91 -6.11
N GLY A 80 16.66 20.85 -6.63
CA GLY A 80 15.97 20.70 -7.92
C GLY A 80 14.70 19.85 -7.89
N TRP A 81 14.32 19.27 -6.74
CA TRP A 81 13.01 18.66 -6.59
C TRP A 81 11.95 19.74 -6.37
N SER A 82 10.85 19.70 -7.14
CA SER A 82 9.79 20.70 -6.96
C SER A 82 9.16 20.56 -5.57
N GLU A 83 9.05 21.71 -4.88
CA GLU A 83 8.51 21.83 -3.52
C GLU A 83 7.09 21.24 -3.43
N GLU A 84 6.33 21.32 -4.52
CA GLU A 84 4.96 20.79 -4.62
C GLU A 84 4.93 19.26 -4.52
N TYR A 85 5.92 18.57 -5.09
CA TYR A 85 6.05 17.12 -4.97
C TYR A 85 6.61 16.72 -3.60
N ALA A 86 7.54 17.49 -3.04
CA ALA A 86 8.10 17.23 -1.70
C ALA A 86 7.05 17.34 -0.59
N THR A 87 6.13 18.30 -0.72
CA THR A 87 5.08 18.58 0.27
C THR A 87 3.78 17.82 -0.01
N GLY A 88 3.68 17.16 -1.17
CA GLY A 88 2.49 16.41 -1.59
C GLY A 88 1.30 17.29 -1.95
N THR A 89 1.49 18.59 -2.14
CA THR A 89 0.43 19.56 -2.44
C THR A 89 0.25 19.76 -3.95
N LEU A 90 0.06 18.66 -4.68
CA LEU A 90 -0.23 18.76 -6.11
C LEU A 90 -1.56 19.49 -6.31
N ARG A 91 -1.48 20.71 -6.86
CA ARG A 91 -2.65 21.53 -7.16
C ARG A 91 -3.24 21.09 -8.49
N ALA A 92 -4.58 21.12 -8.58
CA ALA A 92 -5.24 21.02 -9.87
C ALA A 92 -4.89 22.27 -10.70
N GLU A 93 -4.79 22.13 -12.02
CA GLU A 93 -4.56 23.25 -12.91
C GLU A 93 -5.71 24.26 -12.81
N ASP A 94 -5.42 25.56 -12.91
CA ASP A 94 -6.40 26.63 -12.66
C ASP A 94 -7.71 26.47 -13.46
N GLY A 95 -7.62 26.02 -14.71
CA GLY A 95 -8.80 25.74 -15.55
C GLY A 95 -9.63 24.55 -15.07
N VAL A 96 -8.99 23.50 -14.56
CA VAL A 96 -9.67 22.34 -13.96
C VAL A 96 -10.26 22.74 -12.60
N GLN A 97 -9.52 23.51 -11.81
CA GLN A 97 -9.99 24.00 -10.52
C GLN A 97 -11.21 24.92 -10.66
N ALA A 98 -11.26 25.76 -11.69
CA ALA A 98 -12.42 26.57 -12.02
C ALA A 98 -13.64 25.71 -12.41
N TYR A 99 -13.43 24.58 -13.08
CA TYR A 99 -14.50 23.63 -13.44
C TYR A 99 -14.96 22.77 -12.25
N LEU A 100 -14.05 22.45 -11.32
CA LEU A 100 -14.34 21.67 -10.11
C LEU A 100 -14.94 22.52 -8.98
N ALA A 101 -14.82 23.85 -9.08
CA ALA A 101 -15.47 24.75 -8.15
C ALA A 101 -17.00 24.54 -8.23
N PRO A 102 -17.70 24.43 -7.09
CA PRO A 102 -19.15 24.32 -7.13
C PRO A 102 -19.71 25.54 -7.85
N ASP A 103 -20.59 25.32 -8.84
CA ASP A 103 -21.32 26.39 -9.53
C ASP A 103 -22.04 27.25 -8.48
N SER A 104 -21.44 28.38 -8.13
CA SER A 104 -21.90 29.28 -7.08
C SER A 104 -23.08 30.14 -7.58
N VAL A 105 -24.11 29.49 -8.15
CA VAL A 105 -25.38 30.10 -8.56
C VAL A 105 -26.56 29.45 -7.84
N ALA A 106 -26.37 29.09 -6.58
CA ALA A 106 -27.48 28.93 -5.65
C ALA A 106 -27.35 30.01 -4.57
N TRP A 107 -27.87 31.20 -4.88
CA TRP A 107 -28.23 32.24 -3.91
C TRP A 107 -29.20 31.66 -2.86
N THR A 108 -28.65 30.93 -1.90
CA THR A 108 -29.31 30.67 -0.64
C THR A 108 -28.33 31.05 0.45
N THR A 109 -28.84 31.70 1.50
CA THR A 109 -28.16 32.33 2.64
C THR A 109 -27.32 31.39 3.50
N ARG A 110 -26.89 30.24 2.98
CA ARG A 110 -26.04 29.27 3.66
C ARG A 110 -24.70 29.25 2.94
N HIS A 111 -23.66 29.63 3.66
CA HIS A 111 -22.27 29.45 3.23
C HIS A 111 -22.10 28.05 2.61
N PRO A 112 -21.51 27.93 1.40
CA PRO A 112 -21.22 26.63 0.83
C PRO A 112 -20.37 25.87 1.84
N LEU A 113 -20.93 24.78 2.38
CA LEU A 113 -20.20 23.93 3.28
C LEU A 113 -18.97 23.41 2.52
N PRO A 114 -17.78 23.43 3.14
CA PRO A 114 -16.62 22.80 2.52
C PRO A 114 -16.97 21.36 2.11
N PRO A 115 -16.48 20.88 0.96
CA PRO A 115 -16.84 19.57 0.45
C PRO A 115 -16.53 18.52 1.51
N LYS A 116 -17.44 17.55 1.69
CA LYS A 116 -17.35 16.46 2.70
C LYS A 116 -16.04 15.63 2.65
N ARG A 117 -15.12 15.92 1.71
CA ARG A 117 -13.91 15.17 1.39
C ARG A 117 -12.60 15.88 1.74
N GLU A 118 -12.60 17.05 2.38
CA GLU A 118 -11.35 17.74 2.77
C GLU A 118 -10.38 16.86 3.59
N ALA A 119 -10.92 16.04 4.49
CA ALA A 119 -10.12 15.10 5.27
C ALA A 119 -9.48 13.98 4.42
N GLU A 120 -10.13 13.60 3.32
CA GLU A 120 -9.62 12.59 2.38
C GLU A 120 -8.51 13.18 1.51
N VAL A 121 -8.70 14.41 1.01
CA VAL A 121 -7.66 15.15 0.26
C VAL A 121 -6.41 15.33 1.11
N LYS A 122 -6.53 15.79 2.36
CA LYS A 122 -5.39 15.92 3.29
C LYS A 122 -4.67 14.61 3.57
N LEU A 123 -5.38 13.47 3.55
CA LEU A 123 -4.75 12.16 3.70
C LEU A 123 -3.97 11.78 2.43
N LEU A 124 -4.52 12.06 1.25
CA LEU A 124 -3.85 11.85 -0.03
C LEU A 124 -2.59 12.71 -0.16
N ASP A 125 -2.66 13.99 0.23
CA ASP A 125 -1.49 14.89 0.20
C ASP A 125 -0.35 14.32 1.07
N LYS A 126 -0.67 13.83 2.27
CA LYS A 126 0.32 13.19 3.15
C LYS A 126 0.91 11.91 2.56
N ILE A 127 0.09 11.09 1.87
CA ILE A 127 0.54 9.87 1.19
C ILE A 127 1.49 10.25 0.05
N LEU A 128 1.16 11.29 -0.72
CA LEU A 128 2.01 11.80 -1.79
C LEU A 128 3.34 12.34 -1.25
N ALA A 129 3.32 13.13 -0.18
CA ALA A 129 4.54 13.60 0.49
C ALA A 129 5.42 12.43 0.97
N GLY A 130 4.81 11.39 1.56
CA GLY A 130 5.51 10.17 1.97
C GLY A 130 6.11 9.39 0.83
N ALA A 131 5.37 9.24 -0.26
CA ALA A 131 5.84 8.60 -1.47
C ALA A 131 7.01 9.39 -2.07
N ALA A 132 6.91 10.72 -2.15
CA ALA A 132 7.98 11.59 -2.62
C ALA A 132 9.25 11.39 -1.78
N GLN A 133 9.16 11.43 -0.45
CA GLN A 133 10.28 11.16 0.45
C GLN A 133 10.85 9.75 0.29
N ALA A 134 10.01 8.74 0.06
CA ALA A 134 10.45 7.37 -0.21
C ALA A 134 11.13 7.22 -1.59
N THR A 135 10.80 8.08 -2.56
CA THR A 135 11.46 8.17 -3.88
C THR A 135 12.70 9.07 -3.91
N THR A 136 12.99 9.73 -2.80
CA THR A 136 14.16 10.61 -2.65
C THR A 136 15.53 9.92 -2.52
N PRO A 137 15.73 8.58 -2.44
CA PRO A 137 17.08 8.03 -2.35
C PRO A 137 17.86 8.05 -3.68
N ALA A 138 17.69 9.09 -4.52
CA ALA A 138 18.69 9.44 -5.54
C ALA A 138 20.09 9.53 -4.93
N ASN A 139 20.20 9.98 -3.68
CA ASN A 139 21.44 9.98 -2.90
C ASN A 139 21.98 8.56 -2.61
N LEU A 140 21.12 7.55 -2.44
CA LEU A 140 21.57 6.16 -2.30
C LEU A 140 22.20 5.65 -3.60
N ALA A 141 21.70 6.08 -4.75
CA ALA A 141 22.30 5.74 -6.03
C ALA A 141 23.71 6.34 -6.15
N PHE A 142 23.89 7.63 -5.79
CA PHE A 142 25.20 8.27 -5.75
C PHE A 142 26.17 7.53 -4.82
N VAL A 143 25.78 7.28 -3.57
CA VAL A 143 26.61 6.55 -2.59
C VAL A 143 26.98 5.15 -3.10
N ARG A 144 26.05 4.44 -3.74
CA ARG A 144 26.31 3.11 -4.30
C ARG A 144 27.25 3.15 -5.50
N VAL A 145 27.13 4.15 -6.37
CA VAL A 145 28.06 4.34 -7.49
C VAL A 145 29.45 4.63 -6.94
N SER A 146 29.60 5.55 -5.99
CA SER A 146 30.89 5.84 -5.36
C SER A 146 31.50 4.62 -4.67
N LEU A 147 30.71 3.84 -3.92
CA LEU A 147 31.15 2.57 -3.33
C LEU A 147 31.63 1.58 -4.39
N SER A 148 30.91 1.47 -5.51
CA SER A 148 31.27 0.58 -6.61
C SER A 148 32.55 1.05 -7.31
N GLU A 149 32.72 2.34 -7.52
CA GLU A 149 33.91 2.91 -8.15
C GLU A 149 35.14 2.65 -7.29
N LEU A 150 35.08 2.96 -5.99
CA LEU A 150 36.18 2.71 -5.04
C LEU A 150 36.60 1.23 -4.99
N THR A 151 35.63 0.32 -5.05
CA THR A 151 35.88 -1.13 -4.93
C THR A 151 36.28 -1.80 -6.23
N ILE A 152 35.87 -1.29 -7.39
CA ILE A 152 36.25 -1.85 -8.71
C ILE A 152 37.63 -1.34 -9.16
N SER A 153 37.98 -0.11 -8.82
CA SER A 153 39.23 0.52 -9.27
C SER A 153 40.49 0.03 -8.53
N HIS A 154 40.33 -0.74 -7.45
CA HIS A 154 41.45 -1.16 -6.59
C HIS A 154 41.47 -2.68 -6.42
N THR A 155 42.63 -3.30 -6.66
CA THR A 155 42.88 -4.73 -6.34
C THR A 155 43.12 -4.97 -4.84
N SER A 156 43.52 -3.92 -4.11
CA SER A 156 43.61 -3.88 -2.66
C SER A 156 43.34 -2.46 -2.18
N LEU A 157 42.54 -2.31 -1.13
CA LEU A 157 42.22 -1.00 -0.55
C LEU A 157 43.23 -0.64 0.54
N GLY A 158 43.71 0.60 0.54
CA GLY A 158 44.47 1.19 1.65
C GLY A 158 43.58 1.52 2.86
N GLU A 159 44.18 1.81 4.01
CA GLU A 159 43.46 2.09 5.26
C GLU A 159 42.47 3.27 5.15
N ALA A 160 42.86 4.31 4.42
CA ALA A 160 42.00 5.47 4.15
C ALA A 160 40.77 5.12 3.30
N GLU A 161 40.96 4.31 2.25
CA GLU A 161 39.89 3.87 1.35
C GLU A 161 38.95 2.90 2.05
N VAL A 162 39.47 2.01 2.91
CA VAL A 162 38.65 1.16 3.78
C VAL A 162 37.77 2.01 4.70
N THR A 163 38.34 3.05 5.30
CA THR A 163 37.60 3.98 6.16
C THR A 163 36.49 4.70 5.39
N GLU A 164 36.78 5.17 4.18
CA GLU A 164 35.81 5.82 3.29
C GLU A 164 34.68 4.86 2.88
N VAL A 165 35.01 3.62 2.49
CA VAL A 165 34.03 2.57 2.17
C VAL A 165 33.13 2.28 3.37
N CYS A 166 33.69 2.16 4.58
CA CYS A 166 32.90 1.98 5.80
C CYS A 166 31.95 3.16 6.05
N HIS A 167 32.42 4.39 5.84
CA HIS A 167 31.61 5.59 6.02
C HIS A 167 30.45 5.65 5.02
N LEU A 168 30.73 5.44 3.73
CA LEU A 168 29.73 5.42 2.66
C LEU A 168 28.72 4.27 2.86
N ALA A 169 29.17 3.10 3.30
CA ALA A 169 28.28 1.98 3.65
C ALA A 169 27.36 2.35 4.82
N GLY A 170 27.87 3.03 5.85
CA GLY A 170 27.07 3.57 6.95
C GLY A 170 25.99 4.54 6.48
N ILE A 171 26.35 5.50 5.62
CA ILE A 171 25.40 6.43 5.00
C ILE A 171 24.33 5.67 4.20
N ALA A 172 24.74 4.67 3.41
CA ALA A 172 23.80 3.85 2.63
C ALA A 172 22.79 3.12 3.54
N LEU A 173 23.22 2.61 4.70
CA LEU A 173 22.33 1.98 5.67
C LEU A 173 21.33 2.97 6.27
N HIS A 174 21.76 4.18 6.64
CA HIS A 174 20.86 5.23 7.12
C HIS A 174 19.85 5.69 6.05
N LEU A 175 20.27 5.75 4.78
CA LEU A 175 19.36 6.03 3.68
C LEU A 175 18.31 4.90 3.51
N ILE A 176 18.71 3.64 3.63
CA ILE A 176 17.79 2.49 3.60
C ILE A 176 16.81 2.55 4.77
N GLU A 177 17.27 2.91 5.95
CA GLU A 177 16.42 3.13 7.13
C GLU A 177 15.37 4.22 6.86
N ALA A 178 15.79 5.37 6.33
CA ALA A 178 14.90 6.47 5.97
C ALA A 178 13.82 6.04 4.95
N ILE A 179 14.20 5.28 3.92
CA ILE A 179 13.25 4.70 2.95
C ILE A 179 12.26 3.77 3.66
N GLY A 180 12.75 2.91 4.57
CA GLY A 180 11.93 2.01 5.35
C GLY A 180 10.86 2.73 6.16
N VAL A 181 11.23 3.81 6.86
CA VAL A 181 10.28 4.62 7.64
C VAL A 181 9.28 5.35 6.75
N CYS A 182 9.74 6.01 5.69
CA CYS A 182 8.86 6.73 4.78
C CYS A 182 7.86 5.78 4.11
N THR A 183 8.33 4.59 3.69
CA THR A 183 7.48 3.53 3.13
C THR A 183 6.48 3.02 4.17
N GLY A 184 6.93 2.73 5.38
CA GLY A 184 6.07 2.26 6.48
C GLY A 184 4.96 3.26 6.83
N HIS A 185 5.30 4.54 6.95
CA HIS A 185 4.36 5.64 7.15
C HIS A 185 3.38 5.82 5.98
N THR A 186 3.86 5.69 4.74
CA THR A 186 3.02 5.77 3.53
C THR A 186 2.00 4.62 3.50
N ILE A 187 2.42 3.39 3.80
CA ILE A 187 1.54 2.22 3.92
C ILE A 187 0.50 2.41 5.04
N ALA A 188 0.94 2.94 6.18
CA ALA A 188 0.07 3.24 7.32
C ALA A 188 -1.03 4.25 6.95
N LEU A 189 -0.66 5.36 6.30
CA LEU A 189 -1.61 6.38 5.86
C LEU A 189 -2.53 5.90 4.74
N ALA A 190 -2.02 5.15 3.76
CA ALA A 190 -2.84 4.53 2.72
C ALA A 190 -3.87 3.56 3.33
N THR A 191 -3.49 2.83 4.38
CA THR A 191 -4.41 1.98 5.13
C THR A 191 -5.47 2.81 5.86
N VAL A 192 -5.10 3.92 6.48
CA VAL A 192 -6.04 4.86 7.14
C VAL A 192 -7.02 5.43 6.12
N ALA A 193 -6.55 5.89 4.96
CA ALA A 193 -7.40 6.38 3.88
C ALA A 193 -8.40 5.31 3.42
N THR A 194 -7.93 4.08 3.22
CA THR A 194 -8.79 2.94 2.86
C THR A 194 -9.82 2.64 3.94
N ARG A 195 -9.43 2.63 5.22
CA ARG A 195 -10.36 2.44 6.35
C ARG A 195 -11.38 3.59 6.42
N HIS A 196 -10.94 4.84 6.23
CA HIS A 196 -11.81 6.01 6.24
C HIS A 196 -12.88 5.91 5.15
N ALA A 197 -12.48 5.60 3.92
CA ALA A 197 -13.38 5.42 2.79
C ALA A 197 -14.41 4.30 3.02
N ARG A 198 -14.03 3.21 3.70
CA ARG A 198 -14.95 2.11 4.06
C ARG A 198 -15.88 2.45 5.23
N LEU A 199 -15.45 3.31 6.15
CA LEU A 199 -16.23 3.74 7.31
C LEU A 199 -17.14 4.94 7.01
N SER A 200 -16.88 5.71 5.95
CA SER A 200 -17.63 6.92 5.61
C SER A 200 -19.12 6.65 5.38
N THR A 201 -19.46 5.47 4.84
CA THR A 201 -20.84 5.02 4.57
C THR A 201 -21.52 4.34 5.76
N THR A 202 -20.84 4.20 6.90
CA THR A 202 -21.36 3.50 8.08
C THR A 202 -21.92 4.47 9.12
N ALA A 203 -22.94 4.01 9.86
CA ALA A 203 -23.57 4.72 10.98
C ALA A 203 -22.72 4.69 12.28
N ILE A 204 -21.44 4.35 12.20
CA ILE A 204 -20.51 4.29 13.34
C ILE A 204 -20.23 5.72 13.84
N THR A 205 -20.11 5.91 15.16
CA THR A 205 -19.87 7.23 15.74
C THR A 205 -18.47 7.76 15.39
N LYS A 206 -18.27 9.09 15.47
CA LYS A 206 -16.95 9.70 15.21
C LYS A 206 -15.85 9.15 16.14
N SER A 207 -16.15 8.93 17.42
CA SER A 207 -15.20 8.37 18.40
C SER A 207 -14.81 6.92 18.06
N GLN A 208 -15.78 6.09 17.68
CA GLN A 208 -15.52 4.73 17.23
C GLN A 208 -14.70 4.71 15.94
N LYS A 209 -15.03 5.57 14.95
CA LYS A 209 -14.22 5.71 13.73
C LYS A 209 -12.77 6.07 14.07
N ALA A 210 -12.54 7.04 14.94
CA ALA A 210 -11.18 7.42 15.36
C ALA A 210 -10.40 6.25 15.98
N ASN A 211 -11.03 5.42 16.80
CA ASN A 211 -10.41 4.23 17.39
C ASN A 211 -10.07 3.16 16.33
N VAL A 212 -10.96 2.93 15.37
CA VAL A 212 -10.74 1.97 14.28
C VAL A 212 -9.63 2.45 13.34
N LEU A 213 -9.59 3.74 13.01
CA LEU A 213 -8.55 4.32 12.16
C LEU A 213 -7.16 4.20 12.80
N ASN A 214 -7.05 4.38 14.12
CA ASN A 214 -5.79 4.28 14.88
C ASN A 214 -5.36 2.86 15.24
N THR A 215 -6.14 1.82 14.91
CA THR A 215 -5.75 0.45 15.24
C THR A 215 -4.47 0.07 14.48
N PRO A 216 -3.51 -0.66 15.08
CA PRO A 216 -2.32 -1.12 14.36
C PRO A 216 -2.66 -1.87 13.07
N LEU A 217 -1.77 -1.81 12.08
CA LEU A 217 -1.94 -2.63 10.88
C LEU A 217 -1.78 -4.11 11.25
N SER A 218 -2.51 -4.97 10.53
CA SER A 218 -2.40 -6.41 10.66
C SER A 218 -2.18 -7.01 9.28
N THR A 219 -1.35 -8.05 9.22
CA THR A 219 -1.17 -8.87 8.02
C THR A 219 -2.40 -9.72 7.69
N THR A 220 -3.33 -9.88 8.64
CA THR A 220 -4.53 -10.72 8.48
C THR A 220 -5.72 -10.00 7.84
N GLY A 221 -5.67 -8.67 7.72
CA GLY A 221 -6.77 -7.91 7.11
C GLY A 221 -6.82 -6.43 7.51
N LEU A 222 -7.53 -5.64 6.69
CA LEU A 222 -7.55 -4.17 6.72
C LEU A 222 -7.83 -3.57 8.11
N PHE A 223 -8.78 -4.13 8.85
CA PHE A 223 -9.16 -3.63 10.19
C PHE A 223 -8.48 -4.39 11.34
N GLY A 224 -7.75 -5.49 11.05
CA GLY A 224 -7.00 -6.24 12.05
C GLY A 224 -7.77 -6.53 13.34
N SER A 225 -7.19 -6.12 14.47
CA SER A 225 -7.79 -6.28 15.79
C SER A 225 -9.01 -5.40 16.04
N ALA A 226 -9.26 -4.36 15.23
CA ALA A 226 -10.40 -3.46 15.38
C ALA A 226 -11.74 -4.18 15.19
N ARG A 227 -11.76 -5.30 14.46
CA ARG A 227 -12.95 -6.17 14.33
C ARG A 227 -13.51 -6.63 15.67
N ARG A 228 -12.67 -6.67 16.71
CA ARG A 228 -13.05 -7.09 18.07
C ARG A 228 -13.78 -6.00 18.84
N GLN A 229 -13.82 -4.76 18.33
CA GLN A 229 -14.57 -3.67 18.96
C GLN A 229 -16.07 -3.99 18.99
N GLN A 230 -16.73 -3.56 20.06
CA GLN A 230 -18.11 -3.92 20.38
C GLN A 230 -19.12 -3.47 19.30
N CYS A 231 -18.83 -2.36 18.59
CA CYS A 231 -19.69 -1.89 17.51
C CYS A 231 -19.78 -2.88 16.34
N PHE A 232 -18.68 -3.55 15.99
CA PHE A 232 -18.69 -4.58 14.94
C PHE A 232 -19.34 -5.87 15.41
N LYS A 233 -19.04 -6.30 16.64
CA LYS A 233 -19.69 -7.49 17.24
C LYS A 233 -21.21 -7.37 17.26
N ARG A 234 -21.75 -6.26 17.79
CA ARG A 234 -23.20 -6.01 17.81
C ARG A 234 -23.82 -6.06 16.42
N ARG A 235 -23.14 -5.49 15.42
CA ARG A 235 -23.65 -5.48 14.04
C ARG A 235 -23.59 -6.86 13.40
N GLU A 236 -22.58 -7.66 13.71
CA GLU A 236 -22.47 -9.05 13.27
C GLU A 236 -23.55 -9.92 13.92
N GLU A 237 -23.78 -9.79 15.22
CA GLU A 237 -24.88 -10.45 15.94
C GLU A 237 -26.24 -10.06 15.35
N THR A 238 -26.46 -8.77 15.08
CA THR A 238 -27.70 -8.30 14.43
C THR A 238 -27.86 -8.91 13.04
N ARG A 239 -26.78 -8.99 12.25
CA ARG A 239 -26.79 -9.62 10.92
C ARG A 239 -27.11 -11.11 11.00
N GLN A 240 -26.54 -11.81 11.98
CA GLN A 240 -26.78 -13.23 12.19
C GLN A 240 -28.24 -13.50 12.59
N HIS A 241 -28.82 -12.70 13.49
CA HIS A 241 -30.25 -12.77 13.83
C HIS A 241 -31.12 -12.54 12.59
N LEU A 242 -30.84 -11.47 11.82
CA LEU A 242 -31.58 -11.18 10.59
C LEU A 242 -31.46 -12.28 9.52
N GLN A 243 -30.35 -13.02 9.48
CA GLN A 243 -30.17 -14.16 8.57
C GLN A 243 -30.91 -15.42 9.04
N GLN A 244 -31.07 -15.59 10.36
CA GLN A 244 -31.88 -16.67 10.93
C GLN A 244 -33.38 -16.39 10.73
N ASP A 245 -33.77 -15.11 10.78
CA ASP A 245 -35.16 -14.67 10.65
C ASP A 245 -35.61 -14.48 9.18
N MET A 246 -34.69 -14.54 8.21
CA MET A 246 -35.04 -14.41 6.79
C MET A 246 -35.41 -15.79 6.22
N PRO A 247 -36.68 -16.03 5.82
CA PRO A 247 -37.03 -17.27 5.15
C PRO A 247 -36.31 -17.32 3.80
N LEU A 248 -35.49 -18.35 3.58
CA LEU A 248 -34.94 -18.65 2.26
C LEU A 248 -36.10 -18.70 1.25
N PRO A 249 -35.99 -18.06 0.07
CA PRO A 249 -36.98 -18.25 -0.97
C PRO A 249 -37.02 -19.75 -1.28
N ARG A 250 -38.13 -20.42 -0.98
CA ARG A 250 -38.39 -21.75 -1.52
C ARG A 250 -38.41 -21.56 -3.03
N LEU A 251 -37.33 -21.96 -3.70
CA LEU A 251 -37.33 -22.13 -5.14
C LEU A 251 -38.51 -23.05 -5.45
N ALA A 252 -39.58 -22.47 -5.99
CA ALA A 252 -40.74 -23.21 -6.44
C ALA A 252 -40.22 -24.17 -7.51
N VAL A 253 -40.22 -25.46 -7.17
CA VAL A 253 -40.02 -26.52 -8.15
C VAL A 253 -41.12 -26.34 -9.20
N PRO A 254 -40.79 -26.13 -10.49
CA PRO A 254 -41.82 -25.98 -11.50
C PRO A 254 -42.56 -27.32 -11.64
N SER A 255 -43.80 -27.37 -11.17
CA SER A 255 -44.70 -28.47 -11.49
C SER A 255 -44.93 -28.45 -13.00
N THR A 256 -44.51 -29.51 -13.66
CA THR A 256 -44.69 -29.80 -15.07
C THR A 256 -46.14 -29.63 -15.53
N GLY A 257 -46.33 -28.83 -16.58
CA GLY A 257 -47.23 -29.16 -17.68
C GLY A 257 -48.68 -28.66 -17.59
N ARG A 258 -48.96 -27.58 -18.32
CA ARG A 258 -50.00 -27.55 -19.38
C ARG A 258 -49.85 -26.27 -20.21
N VAL A 259 -49.53 -26.45 -21.49
CA VAL A 259 -49.46 -25.37 -22.50
C VAL A 259 -50.89 -25.04 -22.94
N PRO A 260 -51.35 -23.79 -22.91
CA PRO A 260 -52.59 -23.39 -23.55
C PRO A 260 -52.36 -23.07 -25.03
N THR A 261 -53.08 -23.77 -25.91
CA THR A 261 -53.10 -23.58 -27.36
C THR A 261 -53.75 -22.24 -27.72
N LEU A 262 -53.02 -21.36 -28.42
CA LEU A 262 -53.54 -20.08 -28.94
C LEU A 262 -54.17 -20.30 -30.32
N THR A 263 -55.51 -20.19 -30.40
CA THR A 263 -56.25 -20.09 -31.67
C THR A 263 -56.14 -18.68 -32.24
N VAL A 264 -55.48 -18.56 -33.40
CA VAL A 264 -55.38 -17.33 -34.20
C VAL A 264 -56.67 -17.14 -35.00
N ARG A 265 -57.40 -16.05 -34.73
CA ARG A 265 -58.59 -15.63 -35.49
C ARG A 265 -58.14 -14.71 -36.64
N ARG A 266 -58.19 -15.21 -37.88
CA ARG A 266 -58.05 -14.39 -39.10
C ARG A 266 -59.27 -13.46 -39.23
N ARG A 267 -59.03 -12.16 -39.40
CA ARG A 267 -60.05 -11.21 -39.90
C ARG A 267 -59.96 -11.18 -41.43
N ALA A 268 -61.15 -11.24 -42.05
CA ALA A 268 -61.40 -10.94 -43.45
C ALA A 268 -61.27 -9.43 -43.72
#